data_AF-A0A923U061-F1
#
_entry.id   AF-A0A923U061-F1
#
_cell.length_a   1.000
_cell.length_b   1.000
_cell.length_c   1.000
_cell.angle_alpha   90.00
_cell.angle_beta   90.00
_cell.angle_gamma   90.00
#
_symmetry.space_group_name_H-M   'P 1'
#
loop_
_entity.id
_entity.type
_entity.pdbx_description
1 polymer ?
#
loop_
_entity_poly.entity_id
_entity_poly.type
_entity_poly.pdbx_seq_one_letter_code
_entity_poly.pdbx_strand_id
1 'polypeptide(L)' 'NGVFNINSDNVSGLKVYDVFGNQVEANLNQTSDGTIVDISSKPKGVYFINVEKNNSKTILRIAY' A
#
# COMPACT_ATOMS: atom_id res chain seq x y z
N ASN A 1 4.68 -4.18 12.62
CA ASN A 1 5.27 -2.82 12.56
C ASN A 1 4.63 -1.90 11.51
N GLY A 2 3.53 -2.27 10.84
CA GLY A 2 2.79 -1.36 9.93
C GLY A 2 3.55 -0.90 8.69
N VAL A 3 4.76 -1.41 8.46
CA VAL A 3 5.60 -1.10 7.30
C VAL A 3 5.64 -2.33 6.40
N PHE A 4 5.34 -2.14 5.12
CA PHE A 4 5.25 -3.19 4.11
C PHE A 4 6.08 -2.79 2.88
N ASN A 5 6.87 -3.71 2.33
CA ASN A 5 7.52 -3.49 1.04
C ASN A 5 6.71 -4.17 -0.06
N ILE A 6 6.29 -3.39 -1.07
CA ILE A 6 5.69 -3.88 -2.29
C ILE A 6 6.80 -3.96 -3.34
N ASN A 7 7.40 -5.15 -3.45
CA ASN A 7 8.38 -5.43 -4.48
C ASN A 7 7.66 -5.66 -5.82
N SER A 8 7.48 -4.58 -6.57
CA SER A 8 6.93 -4.63 -7.91
C SER A 8 7.62 -3.60 -8.79
N ASP A 9 8.24 -4.07 -9.86
CA ASP A 9 8.75 -3.19 -10.92
C ASP A 9 7.59 -2.40 -11.55
N ASN A 10 7.85 -1.14 -11.90
CA ASN A 10 6.94 -0.27 -12.66
C ASN A 10 5.56 -0.02 -12.00
N VAL A 11 5.52 0.21 -10.68
CA VAL A 11 4.30 0.70 -10.01
C VAL A 11 4.01 2.13 -10.48
N SER A 12 2.88 2.32 -11.15
CA SER A 12 2.42 3.63 -11.62
C SER A 12 1.49 4.33 -10.62
N GLY A 13 0.93 3.60 -9.66
CA GLY A 13 0.03 4.16 -8.66
C GLY A 13 -0.15 3.25 -7.45
N LEU A 14 -0.27 3.86 -6.28
CA LEU A 14 -0.53 3.15 -5.02
C LEU A 14 -1.51 3.95 -4.17
N LYS A 15 -2.61 3.31 -3.77
CA LYS A 15 -3.61 3.91 -2.87
C LYS A 15 -3.93 2.93 -1.75
N VAL A 16 -4.00 3.42 -0.52
CA VAL A 16 -4.31 2.63 0.66
C VAL A 16 -5.73 2.95 1.13
N TYR A 17 -6.48 1.92 1.52
CA TYR A 17 -7.86 2.04 2.00
C TYR A 17 -8.02 1.30 3.32
N ASP A 18 -8.85 1.84 4.20
CA ASP A 18 -9.30 1.13 5.40
C ASP A 18 -10.38 0.09 5.07
N VAL A 19 -10.83 -0.66 6.09
CA VAL A 19 -11.89 -1.67 5.97
C VAL A 19 -13.25 -1.10 5.55
N PHE A 20 -13.46 0.21 5.73
CA PHE A 20 -14.70 0.90 5.34
C PHE A 20 -14.61 1.48 3.92
N GLY A 21 -13.48 1.34 3.23
CA GLY A 21 -13.26 1.86 1.89
C GLY A 21 -12.83 3.32 1.85
N ASN A 22 -12.49 3.94 2.98
CA ASN A 22 -11.95 5.30 2.98
C ASN A 22 -10.49 5.26 2.56
N GLN A 23 -10.07 6.19 1.69
CA GLN A 23 -8.67 6.33 1.35
C GLN A 23 -7.89 6.86 2.56
N VAL A 24 -6.78 6.22 2.88
CA VAL A 24 -5.90 6.57 4.00
C VAL A 24 -4.59 7.08 3.43
N GLU A 25 -4.14 8.23 3.95
CA GLU A 25 -2.79 8.72 3.66
C GLU A 25 -1.75 7.82 4.32
N ALA A 26 -0.90 7.19 3.51
CA ALA A 26 0.25 6.40 3.94
C ALA A 26 1.54 7.08 3.49
N ASN A 27 2.62 6.90 4.25
CA ASN A 27 3.94 7.34 3.80
C ASN A 27 4.43 6.34 2.75
N LEU A 28 4.67 6.83 1.54
CA LEU A 28 5.12 6.03 0.40
C LEU A 28 6.54 6.43 0.02
N ASN A 29 7.48 5.49 0.16
CA ASN A 29 8.86 5.69 -0.26
C ASN A 29 9.20 4.71 -1.38
N GLN A 30 9.44 5.23 -2.58
CA GLN A 30 9.95 4.42 -3.69
C GLN A 30 11.45 4.20 -3.54
N THR A 31 11.88 2.96 -3.71
CA THR A 31 13.28 2.53 -3.67
C THR A 31 13.60 1.69 -4.91
N SER A 32 14.86 1.34 -5.12
CA SER A 32 15.26 0.40 -6.19
C SER A 32 14.62 -0.99 -6.04
N ASP A 33 14.24 -1.36 -4.81
CA ASP A 33 13.81 -2.72 -4.46
C ASP A 33 12.28 -2.84 -4.29
N GLY A 34 11.55 -1.76 -4.61
CA GLY A 34 10.10 -1.68 -4.46
C GLY A 34 9.61 -0.39 -3.81
N THR A 35 8.33 -0.39 -3.44
CA THR A 35 7.68 0.74 -2.73
C THR A 35 7.40 0.36 -1.28
N ILE A 36 7.96 1.11 -0.36
CA ILE A 36 7.68 0.99 1.07
C ILE A 36 6.39 1.74 1.37
N VAL A 37 5.44 1.04 1.98
CA VAL A 37 4.17 1.57 2.49
C VAL A 37 4.21 1.52 4.01
N ASP A 38 4.17 2.70 4.63
CA ASP A 38 4.15 2.82 6.08
C ASP A 38 2.82 3.38 6.57
N ILE A 39 2.10 2.53 7.31
CA ILE A 39 0.86 2.80 8.02
C ILE A 39 1.02 2.61 9.54
N SER A 40 2.25 2.61 10.05
CA SER A 40 2.54 2.41 11.48
C SER A 40 1.85 3.43 12.39
N SER A 41 1.60 4.64 11.88
CA SER A 41 0.87 5.72 12.56
C SER A 41 -0.65 5.54 12.55
N LYS A 42 -1.18 4.53 11.87
CA LYS A 42 -2.62 4.27 11.75
C LYS A 42 -3.06 3.24 12.79
N PRO A 43 -4.36 3.24 13.17
CA PRO A 43 -4.91 2.20 14.03
C PRO A 43 -4.62 0.79 13.49
N LYS A 44 -4.47 -0.17 14.39
CA LYS A 44 -4.38 -1.58 13.99
C LYS A 44 -5.68 -2.02 13.34
N GLY A 45 -5.58 -2.85 12.32
CA GLY A 45 -6.74 -3.26 11.53
C GLY A 45 -6.38 -3.86 10.18
N VAL A 46 -7.42 -3.98 9.34
CA VAL A 46 -7.28 -4.46 7.97
C VAL A 46 -7.22 -3.26 7.03
N TYR A 47 -6.25 -3.29 6.14
CA TYR A 47 -6.09 -2.31 5.08
C TYR A 47 -6.00 -3.00 3.72
N PHE A 48 -6.38 -2.27 2.68
CA PHE A 48 -6.31 -2.70 1.30
C PHE A 48 -5.41 -1.75 0.51
N ILE A 49 -4.42 -2.30 -0.18
CA ILE A 49 -3.53 -1.53 -1.03
C ILE A 49 -3.86 -1.82 -2.48
N ASN A 50 -4.36 -0.80 -3.18
CA ASN A 50 -4.50 -0.84 -4.63
C ASN A 50 -3.15 -0.51 -5.25
N VAL A 51 -2.61 -1.45 -6.00
CA VAL A 51 -1.36 -1.31 -6.77
C VAL A 51 -1.72 -1.28 -8.24
N GLU A 52 -1.39 -0.19 -8.92
CA GLU A 52 -1.51 -0.04 -10.37
C GLU A 52 -0.15 -0.25 -11.03
N LYS A 53 -0.09 -1.16 -11.99
CA LYS A 53 1.10 -1.54 -12.75
C LYS A 53 0.72 -1.82 -14.19
N ASN A 54 1.32 -1.13 -15.16
CA ASN A 54 1.15 -1.41 -16.60
C ASN A 54 -0.33 -1.62 -17.00
N ASN A 55 -1.23 -0.72 -16.58
CA ASN A 55 -2.69 -0.79 -16.78
C ASN A 55 -3.42 -1.96 -16.08
N SER A 56 -2.73 -2.74 -15.25
CA SER A 56 -3.32 -3.75 -14.37
C SER A 56 -3.46 -3.22 -12.96
N LYS A 57 -4.53 -3.65 -12.27
CA LYS A 57 -4.78 -3.30 -10.87
C LYS A 57 -4.79 -4.56 -10.01
N THR A 58 -3.96 -4.56 -8.97
CA THR A 58 -3.93 -5.60 -7.95
C THR A 58 -4.35 -5.02 -6.61
N ILE A 59 -5.10 -5.78 -5.82
CA ILE A 59 -5.49 -5.38 -4.47
C ILE A 59 -4.80 -6.32 -3.50
N LEU A 60 -4.01 -5.76 -2.59
CA LEU A 60 -3.36 -6.48 -1.51
C LEU A 60 -4.11 -6.23 -0.21
N ARG A 61 -4.51 -7.30 0.49
CA ARG A 61 -5.05 -7.19 1.84
C ARG A 61 -3.92 -7.36 2.84
N ILE A 62 -3.78 -6.41 3.74
CA ILE A 62 -2.83 -6.44 4.86
C ILE A 62 -3.58 -6.37 6.18
N ALA A 63 -3.11 -7.13 7.17
CA ALA A 63 -3.58 -7.06 8.54
C ALA A 63 -2.40 -6.62 9.41
N TYR A 64 -2.62 -5.58 10.20
CA TYR A 64 -1.61 -4.92 11.04
C TYR A 64 -2.10 -4.80 12.48
#